data_AF-A0AAN8YQU8-F1
#
_entry.id   AF-A0AAN8YQU8-F1
#
_cell.length_a   1.000
_cell.length_b   1.000
_cell.length_c   1.000
_cell.angle_alpha   90.00
_cell.angle_beta   90.00
_cell.angle_gamma   90.00
#
_symmetry.space_group_name_H-M   'P 1'
#
loop_
_entity.id
_entity.type
_entity.pdbx_description
1 polymer ?
#
loop_
_entity_poly.entity_id
_entity_poly.type
_entity_poly.pdbx_seq_one_letter_code
_entity_poly.pdbx_strand_id
1 'polypeptide(L)'
;MKSDTPLDYAVFQLSPRRSRCELFVSSDGNTEKLASGLFKPFVTHLKVAEEQVALAVQSIKLEGNRYKNAESWFMKGTLERFVRFVSTPEVLELVSTFDAEMSQLESARKIYSQI
;
A
#
# COMPACT_ATOMS: atom_id res chain seq x y z
N MET A 1 17.51 7.72 7.20
CA MET A 1 17.92 6.35 7.62
C MET A 1 18.28 5.52 6.38
N LYS A 2 19.18 4.54 6.50
CA LYS A 2 19.55 3.66 5.37
C LYS A 2 18.48 2.60 5.13
N SER A 3 18.41 2.01 3.93
CA SER A 3 17.36 1.03 3.61
C SER A 3 17.49 -0.29 4.38
N ASP A 4 18.68 -0.65 4.85
CA ASP A 4 18.94 -1.81 5.71
C ASP A 4 18.70 -1.53 7.21
N THR A 5 18.30 -0.31 7.57
CA THR A 5 18.03 0.06 8.97
C THR A 5 16.78 -0.67 9.49
N PRO A 6 16.89 -1.49 10.56
CA PRO A 6 15.74 -2.07 11.25
C PRO A 6 14.86 -0.98 11.86
N LEU A 7 13.55 -1.11 11.78
CA LEU A 7 12.60 -0.14 12.32
C LEU A 7 12.08 -0.60 13.69
N ASP A 8 11.92 0.34 14.61
CA ASP A 8 11.18 0.11 15.86
C ASP A 8 9.67 0.07 15.57
N TYR A 9 9.22 1.02 14.74
CA TYR A 9 7.83 1.12 14.32
C TYR A 9 7.67 1.92 13.03
N ALA A 10 6.50 1.79 12.43
CA ALA A 10 5.97 2.68 11.42
C ALA A 10 4.59 3.20 11.83
N VAL A 11 4.25 4.43 11.49
CA VAL A 11 2.96 5.04 11.84
C VAL A 11 2.33 5.66 10.61
N PHE A 12 1.10 5.25 10.33
CA PHE A 12 0.21 6.01 9.47
C PHE A 12 -0.50 7.08 10.31
N GLN A 13 -0.37 8.33 9.90
CA GLN A 13 -1.19 9.44 10.39
C GLN A 13 -2.25 9.74 9.33
N LEU A 14 -3.52 9.58 9.69
CA LEU A 14 -4.64 9.69 8.76
C LEU A 14 -5.21 11.10 8.75
N SER A 15 -5.67 11.54 7.58
CA SER A 15 -6.47 12.77 7.48
C SER A 15 -7.80 12.61 8.23
N PRO A 16 -8.51 13.70 8.58
CA PRO A 16 -9.80 13.62 9.26
C PRO A 16 -10.85 12.76 8.54
N ARG A 17 -10.81 12.77 7.20
CA ARG A 17 -11.68 11.95 6.33
C ARG A 17 -11.16 10.53 6.11
N ARG A 18 -9.98 10.19 6.65
CA ARG A 18 -9.31 8.87 6.56
C ARG A 18 -9.07 8.39 5.11
N SER A 19 -9.10 9.30 4.14
CA SER A 19 -8.85 9.01 2.72
C SER A 19 -7.38 9.16 2.33
N ARG A 20 -6.60 9.91 3.13
CA ARG A 20 -5.18 10.18 2.91
C ARG A 20 -4.39 9.90 4.17
N CYS A 21 -3.11 9.62 4.00
CA CYS A 21 -2.20 9.40 5.12
C CYS A 21 -0.82 10.00 4.86
N GLU A 22 -0.11 10.27 5.95
CA GLU A 22 1.34 10.37 5.99
C GLU A 22 1.89 9.13 6.68
N LEU A 23 2.91 8.51 6.10
CA LEU A 23 3.59 7.35 6.68
C LEU A 23 4.95 7.79 7.21
N PHE A 24 5.18 7.54 8.49
CA PHE A 24 6.45 7.78 9.17
C PHE A 24 7.08 6.46 9.58
N VAL A 25 8.40 6.40 9.58
CA VAL A 25 9.19 5.27 10.09
C VAL A 25 10.12 5.78 11.17
N SER A 26 10.36 4.94 12.19
CA SER A 26 11.27 5.26 13.28
C SER A 26 12.21 4.12 13.62
N SER A 27 13.44 4.47 13.97
CA SER A 27 14.49 3.58 14.47
C SER A 27 15.41 4.36 15.40
N ASP A 28 15.67 3.84 16.59
CA ASP A 28 16.59 4.38 17.58
C ASP A 28 16.35 5.87 17.85
N GLY A 29 15.08 6.22 18.09
CA GLY A 29 14.64 7.60 18.36
C GLY A 29 14.62 8.53 17.14
N ASN A 30 15.20 8.13 16.00
CA ASN A 30 15.11 8.88 14.75
C ASN A 30 13.79 8.56 14.06
N THR A 31 13.08 9.60 13.60
CA THR A 31 11.84 9.44 12.83
C THR A 31 11.95 10.21 11.52
N GLU A 32 11.56 9.60 10.40
CA GLU A 32 11.47 10.27 9.11
C GLU A 32 10.19 9.94 8.37
N LYS A 33 9.73 10.88 7.54
CA LYS A 33 8.57 10.69 6.68
C LYS A 33 8.97 9.81 5.49
N LEU A 34 8.25 8.72 5.30
CA LEU A 34 8.50 7.76 4.22
C LEU A 34 7.64 8.03 2.99
N ALA A 35 6.35 8.35 3.20
CA ALA A 35 5.39 8.51 2.12
C ALA A 35 4.22 9.42 2.51
N SER A 36 3.49 9.90 1.52
CA SER A 36 2.26 10.65 1.68
C SER A 36 1.34 10.39 0.49
N GLY A 37 0.06 10.13 0.71
CA GLY A 37 -0.81 9.77 -0.41
C GLY A 37 -2.19 9.31 -0.01
N LEU A 38 -2.85 8.61 -0.94
CA LEU A 38 -4.11 7.92 -0.69
C LEU A 38 -3.87 6.77 0.28
N PHE A 39 -4.78 6.60 1.24
CA PHE A 39 -4.66 5.51 2.20
C PHE A 39 -5.28 4.20 1.71
N LYS A 40 -6.24 4.29 0.78
CA LYS A 40 -6.96 3.14 0.21
C LYS A 40 -6.06 1.99 -0.26
N PRO A 41 -4.95 2.23 -1.00
CA PRO A 41 -4.11 1.12 -1.46
C PRO A 41 -3.44 0.33 -0.33
N PHE A 42 -3.14 0.99 0.79
CA PHE A 42 -2.55 0.33 1.96
C PHE A 42 -3.57 -0.56 2.67
N VAL A 43 -4.80 -0.08 2.83
CA VAL A 43 -5.88 -0.82 3.52
C VAL A 43 -6.19 -2.14 2.80
N THR A 44 -6.16 -2.15 1.47
CA THR A 44 -6.39 -3.36 0.66
C THR A 44 -5.36 -4.48 0.92
N HIS A 45 -4.14 -4.13 1.32
CA HIS A 45 -3.04 -5.08 1.47
C HIS A 45 -2.57 -5.26 2.92
N LEU A 46 -3.10 -4.48 3.86
CA LEU A 46 -2.70 -4.49 5.25
C LEU A 46 -3.92 -4.68 6.16
N LYS A 47 -4.20 -5.94 6.52
CA LYS A 47 -5.36 -6.31 7.34
C LYS A 47 -5.48 -5.52 8.65
N VAL A 48 -4.36 -5.26 9.32
CA VAL A 48 -4.34 -4.42 10.53
C VAL A 48 -4.83 -3.00 10.25
N ALA A 49 -4.49 -2.41 9.09
CA ALA A 49 -5.02 -1.10 8.73
C ALA A 49 -6.52 -1.14 8.46
N GLU A 50 -7.02 -2.18 7.79
CA GLU A 50 -8.46 -2.38 7.55
C GLU A 50 -9.25 -2.45 8.85
N GLU A 51 -8.82 -3.30 9.79
CA GLU A 51 -9.45 -3.46 11.10
C GLU A 51 -9.45 -2.15 11.90
N GLN A 52 -8.31 -1.44 11.91
CA GLN A 52 -8.17 -0.19 12.68
C GLN A 52 -8.97 0.98 12.06
N VAL A 53 -9.10 1.05 10.73
CA VAL A 53 -9.96 2.05 10.07
C VAL A 53 -11.43 1.84 10.40
N ALA A 54 -11.88 0.59 10.53
CA ALA A 54 -13.23 0.28 10.97
C ALA A 54 -13.51 0.82 12.39
N LEU A 55 -12.48 0.91 13.22
CA LEU A 55 -12.53 1.52 14.56
C LEU A 55 -12.38 3.06 14.55
N ALA A 56 -12.37 3.69 13.37
CA ALA A 56 -12.29 5.13 13.17
C ALA A 56 -11.07 5.82 13.82
N VAL A 57 -9.95 5.11 14.00
CA VAL A 57 -8.71 5.70 14.54
C VAL A 57 -8.09 6.70 13.56
N GLN A 58 -7.36 7.70 14.08
CA GLN A 58 -6.61 8.67 13.27
C GLN A 58 -5.13 8.31 13.09
N SER A 59 -4.65 7.30 13.83
CA SER A 59 -3.28 6.83 13.75
C SER A 59 -3.25 5.31 13.83
N ILE A 60 -2.43 4.70 12.98
CA ILE A 60 -2.23 3.26 12.96
C ILE A 60 -0.74 3.00 13.10
N LYS A 61 -0.35 2.37 14.21
CA LYS A 61 1.04 2.01 14.49
C LYS A 61 1.28 0.56 14.12
N LEU A 62 2.35 0.33 13.36
CA LEU A 62 2.87 -0.98 13.01
C LEU A 62 4.18 -1.19 13.74
N GLU A 63 4.28 -2.31 14.47
CA GLU A 63 5.50 -2.68 15.17
C GLU A 63 5.93 -4.07 14.71
N GLY A 64 7.25 -4.25 14.54
CA GLY A 64 7.82 -5.56 14.26
C GLY A 64 7.57 -6.50 15.44
N ASN A 65 7.07 -7.71 15.16
CA ASN A 65 6.84 -8.69 16.22
C ASN A 65 8.18 -9.17 16.81
N ARG A 66 8.52 -8.69 18.00
CA ARG A 66 9.75 -9.01 18.74
C ARG A 66 9.97 -10.52 18.98
N TYR A 67 8.93 -11.35 18.84
CA TYR A 67 9.01 -12.80 19.08
C TYR A 67 9.42 -13.63 17.86
N LYS A 68 9.44 -13.07 16.64
CA LYS A 68 9.75 -13.82 15.41
C LYS A 68 10.56 -12.97 14.44
N ASN A 69 11.89 -13.01 14.57
CA ASN A 69 12.84 -12.50 13.58
C ASN A 69 12.47 -11.13 12.98
N ALA A 70 11.87 -10.21 13.74
CA ALA A 70 11.46 -8.91 13.21
C ALA A 70 12.64 -8.13 12.62
N GLU A 71 13.83 -8.34 13.20
CA GLU A 71 15.11 -7.82 12.72
C GLU A 71 15.43 -8.22 11.27
N SER A 72 14.89 -9.35 10.77
CA SER A 72 15.22 -9.83 9.42
C SER A 72 14.35 -9.27 8.30
N TRP A 73 13.21 -8.64 8.60
CA TRP A 73 12.29 -8.18 7.55
C TRP A 73 11.70 -6.78 7.78
N PHE A 74 11.55 -6.34 9.04
CA PHE A 74 10.97 -5.03 9.37
C PHE A 74 12.02 -3.91 9.27
N MET A 75 12.65 -3.83 8.10
CA MET A 75 13.62 -2.82 7.72
C MET A 75 12.96 -1.71 6.91
N LYS A 76 13.57 -0.52 6.93
CA LYS A 76 13.12 0.62 6.12
C LYS A 76 12.92 0.26 4.65
N GLY A 77 13.88 -0.43 4.05
CA GLY A 77 13.88 -0.79 2.64
C GLY A 77 12.78 -1.78 2.27
N THR A 78 12.29 -2.57 3.21
CA THR A 78 11.10 -3.42 3.02
C THR A 78 9.86 -2.54 2.93
N LEU A 79 9.73 -1.57 3.83
CA LEU A 79 8.62 -0.62 3.81
C LEU A 79 8.65 0.28 2.57
N GLU A 80 9.82 0.76 2.12
CA GLU A 80 9.99 1.52 0.87
C GLU A 80 9.48 0.72 -0.34
N ARG A 81 9.85 -0.57 -0.43
CA ARG A 81 9.39 -1.47 -1.49
C ARG A 81 7.89 -1.73 -1.42
N PHE A 82 7.36 -1.93 -0.23
CA PHE A 82 5.92 -2.11 -0.03
C PHE A 82 5.13 -0.86 -0.45
N VAL A 83 5.55 0.32 0.00
CA VAL A 83 4.95 1.60 -0.39
C VAL A 83 4.95 1.75 -1.90
N ARG A 84 6.08 1.51 -2.57
CA ARG A 84 6.15 1.55 -4.04
C ARG A 84 5.12 0.59 -4.63
N PHE A 85 5.16 -0.69 -4.25
CA PHE A 85 4.26 -1.73 -4.74
C PHE A 85 2.77 -1.34 -4.65
N VAL A 86 2.31 -0.87 -3.49
CA VAL A 86 0.90 -0.49 -3.31
C VAL A 86 0.55 0.87 -3.91
N SER A 87 1.53 1.73 -4.16
CA SER A 87 1.33 3.08 -4.71
C SER A 87 1.46 3.14 -6.23
N THR A 88 1.95 2.07 -6.87
CA THR A 88 1.98 1.89 -8.33
C THR A 88 0.78 1.02 -8.78
N PRO A 89 -0.40 1.60 -9.06
CA PRO A 89 -1.55 0.87 -9.59
C PRO A 89 -1.40 0.51 -11.09
N GLU A 90 -0.31 0.91 -11.76
CA GLU A 90 -0.19 0.86 -13.22
C GLU A 90 -0.43 -0.54 -13.81
N VAL A 91 -0.04 -1.62 -13.13
CA VAL A 91 -0.31 -2.98 -13.63
C VAL A 91 -1.80 -3.32 -13.55
N LEU A 92 -2.49 -2.91 -12.48
CA LEU A 92 -3.91 -3.21 -12.29
C LEU A 92 -4.80 -2.39 -13.22
N GLU A 93 -4.48 -1.11 -13.44
CA GLU A 93 -5.19 -0.27 -14.40
C GLU A 93 -4.92 -0.71 -15.84
N LEU A 94 -3.70 -1.14 -16.16
CA LEU A 94 -3.36 -1.64 -17.49
C LEU A 94 -4.09 -2.94 -17.83
N VAL A 95 -4.18 -3.88 -16.89
CA VAL A 95 -4.95 -5.13 -17.08
C VAL A 95 -6.44 -4.84 -17.28
N SER A 96 -7.02 -3.92 -16.49
CA SER A 96 -8.42 -3.53 -16.67
C SER A 96 -8.68 -2.85 -18.01
N THR A 97 -7.72 -2.08 -18.52
CA THR A 97 -7.82 -1.40 -19.81
C THR A 97 -7.74 -2.41 -20.96
N PHE A 98 -6.78 -3.33 -20.91
CA PHE A 98 -6.64 -4.37 -21.94
C PHE A 98 -7.83 -5.32 -21.99
N ASP A 99 -8.41 -5.69 -20.85
CA ASP A 99 -9.59 -6.55 -20.82
C ASP A 99 -10.80 -5.87 -21.50
N ALA A 100 -11.00 -4.57 -21.24
CA ALA A 100 -12.05 -3.78 -21.88
C ALA A 100 -11.85 -3.65 -23.40
N GLU A 101 -10.62 -3.35 -23.85
CA GLU A 101 -10.28 -3.28 -25.27
C GLU A 101 -10.47 -4.63 -25.99
N MET A 102 -10.08 -5.72 -25.34
CA MET A 102 -10.23 -7.07 -25.89
C MET A 102 -11.70 -7.46 -26.04
N SER A 103 -12.52 -7.14 -25.03
CA SER A 103 -13.97 -7.34 -25.09
C SER A 103 -14.64 -6.54 -26.23
N GLN A 104 -14.17 -5.31 -26.49
CA GLN A 104 -14.65 -4.50 -27.60
C GLN A 104 -14.28 -5.13 -28.97
N LEU A 105 -13.05 -5.61 -29.14
CA LEU A 105 -12.61 -6.28 -30.36
C LEU A 105 -13.39 -7.59 -30.63
N GLU A 106 -13.65 -8.39 -29.59
CA GLU A 106 -14.46 -9.61 -29.73
C GLU A 106 -15.91 -9.30 -30.12
N SER A 107 -16.49 -8.25 -29.52
CA SER A 107 -17.84 -7.79 -29.85
C SER A 107 -17.91 -7.34 -31.31
N ALA A 108 -16.94 -6.55 -31.78
CA ALA A 108 -16.85 -6.15 -33.18
C ALA A 108 -16.71 -7.36 -34.11
N ARG A 109 -15.82 -8.31 -33.80
CA ARG A 109 -15.63 -9.54 -34.58
C ARG A 109 -16.94 -10.32 -34.73
N LYS A 110 -17.71 -10.45 -33.65
CA LYS A 110 -18.99 -11.17 -33.65
C LYS A 110 -20.00 -10.54 -34.59
N ILE A 111 -20.11 -9.21 -34.59
CA ILE A 111 -21.00 -8.46 -35.49
C ILE A 111 -20.63 -8.72 -36.95
N TYR A 112 -19.34 -8.63 -37.31
CA TYR A 112 -18.90 -8.86 -38.69
C TYR A 112 -18.96 -10.32 -39.14
N SER A 113 -18.97 -11.29 -38.22
CA SER A 113 -19.11 -12.72 -38.54
C SER A 113 -20.55 -13.18 -38.78
N GLN A 114 -21.54 -12.32 -38.53
CA GLN A 114 -22.98 -12.61 -38.69
C GLN A 114 -23.56 -12.03 -39.99
N ILE A 115 -22.72 -11.35 -40.79
CA ILE A 115 -23.00 -10.86 -42.14
C ILE A 115 -22.33 -11.82 -43.12
#